data_AF-A0A8S9JEX6-F1
#
_entry.id   AF-A0A8S9JEX6-F1
#
_cell.length_a   1.000
_cell.length_b   1.000
_cell.length_c   1.000
_cell.angle_alpha   90.00
_cell.angle_beta   90.00
_cell.angle_gamma   90.00
#
_symmetry.space_group_name_H-M   'P 1'
#
loop_
_entity.id
_entity.type
_entity.pdbx_description
1 polymer ?
#
loop_
_entity_poly.entity_id
_entity_poly.type
_entity_poly.pdbx_seq_one_letter_code
_entity_poly.pdbx_strand_id
1 'polypeptide(L)'
;MDLGVGSFVLANAIVSRQARDVSSGNWISGLKATAPLLLLGFIRLVTTSGVDYQVHVTEYGQHWNFFFTLAAISILTSFVNIPAKYCGILGFTVLAGYQTWLVSGLNTYLLSHERGNNIISKNKEGVFSTLGYWGMYLLGVDLGYRLFYAKHSNTRSTTSSIARVFLVSLILWIVTILVDNYVERISRRT
;
A
#
# COMPACT_ATOMS: atom_id res chain seq x y z
N MET A 1 4.45 -10.56 2.44
CA MET A 1 5.17 -9.63 1.54
C MET A 1 6.10 -8.76 2.35
N ASP A 2 7.18 -8.28 1.73
CA ASP A 2 8.24 -7.55 2.42
C ASP A 2 7.77 -6.22 3.01
N LEU A 3 8.24 -5.96 4.24
CA LEU A 3 8.06 -4.68 4.95
C LEU A 3 8.52 -3.47 4.11
N GLY A 4 9.52 -3.66 3.24
CA GLY A 4 10.09 -2.58 2.41
C GLY A 4 9.12 -1.94 1.43
N VAL A 5 8.19 -2.72 0.87
CA VAL A 5 7.21 -2.18 -0.08
C VAL A 5 6.09 -1.44 0.63
N GLY A 6 5.63 -1.97 1.76
CA GLY A 6 4.64 -1.29 2.60
C GLY A 6 5.17 0.05 3.14
N SER A 7 6.42 0.08 3.61
CA SER A 7 7.04 1.31 4.13
C SER A 7 7.24 2.37 3.05
N PHE A 8 7.63 1.98 1.83
CA PHE A 8 7.74 2.93 0.71
C PHE A 8 6.38 3.53 0.34
N VAL A 9 5.33 2.70 0.24
CA VAL A 9 3.97 3.16 -0.07
C VAL A 9 3.49 4.13 1.01
N LEU A 10 3.71 3.81 2.29
CA LEU A 10 3.32 4.65 3.41
C LEU A 10 4.08 5.99 3.42
N ALA A 11 5.40 5.98 3.20
CA ALA A 11 6.21 7.19 3.14
C ALA A 11 5.76 8.13 2.01
N ASN A 12 5.47 7.56 0.84
CA ASN A 12 4.96 8.33 -0.29
C ASN A 12 3.54 8.89 -0.02
N ALA A 13 2.67 8.11 0.65
CA ALA A 13 1.33 8.53 1.02
C ALA A 13 1.34 9.76 1.96
N ILE A 14 2.22 9.76 2.97
CA ILE A 14 2.33 10.84 3.96
C ILE A 14 2.71 12.18 3.32
N VAL A 15 3.58 12.17 2.31
CA VAL A 15 4.07 13.37 1.61
C VAL A 15 3.23 13.71 0.38
N SER A 16 2.22 12.89 0.07
CA SER A 16 1.41 13.04 -1.13
C SER A 16 0.67 14.38 -1.20
N ARG A 17 0.31 14.79 -2.42
CA ARG A 17 -0.50 16.00 -2.64
C ARG A 17 -1.90 15.85 -2.02
N GLN A 18 -2.43 14.62 -1.97
CA GLN A 18 -3.70 14.29 -1.33
C GLN A 18 -3.62 14.50 0.20
N ALA A 19 -2.50 14.13 0.85
CA ALA A 19 -2.30 14.38 2.28
C ALA A 19 -2.22 15.86 2.65
N ARG A 20 -1.93 16.73 1.67
CA ARG A 20 -1.92 18.19 1.82
C ARG A 20 -3.30 18.85 1.62
N ASP A 21 -4.34 18.04 1.39
CA ASP A 21 -5.70 18.49 1.04
C ASP A 21 -5.73 19.45 -0.17
N VAL A 22 -4.68 19.40 -0.99
CA VAL A 22 -4.64 20.14 -2.25
C VAL A 22 -5.49 19.36 -3.24
N SER A 23 -6.65 19.93 -3.56
CA SER A 23 -7.61 19.39 -4.53
C SER A 23 -6.88 18.74 -5.70
N SER A 24 -7.09 17.44 -5.87
CA SER A 24 -6.51 16.70 -6.98
C SER A 24 -7.26 17.15 -8.25
N GLY A 25 -6.72 18.16 -8.92
CA GLY A 25 -7.24 18.59 -10.21
C GLY A 25 -7.12 17.44 -11.21
N ASN A 26 -8.24 17.00 -11.76
CA ASN A 26 -8.45 16.02 -12.84
C ASN A 26 -7.68 14.69 -12.75
N TRP A 27 -8.37 13.56 -13.01
CA TRP A 27 -7.78 12.21 -13.10
C TRP A 27 -6.57 12.10 -14.06
N ILE A 28 -6.49 13.01 -15.03
CA ILE A 28 -5.38 13.16 -15.98
C ILE A 28 -4.06 13.52 -15.26
N SER A 29 -4.09 14.29 -14.18
CA SER A 29 -2.88 14.62 -13.40
C SER A 29 -2.40 13.43 -12.57
N GLY A 30 -3.32 12.58 -12.09
CA GLY A 30 -3.02 11.30 -11.46
C GLY A 30 -2.29 10.38 -12.44
N LEU A 31 -2.85 10.20 -13.65
CA LEU A 31 -2.25 9.39 -14.72
C LEU A 31 -0.85 9.90 -15.15
N LYS A 32 -0.63 11.23 -15.19
CA LYS A 32 0.70 11.79 -15.47
C LYS A 32 1.74 11.45 -14.39
N ALA A 33 1.33 11.41 -13.12
CA ALA A 33 2.22 11.00 -12.03
C ALA A 33 2.49 9.48 -12.05
N THR A 34 1.56 8.69 -12.58
CA THR A 34 1.69 7.24 -12.78
C THR A 34 2.62 6.87 -13.93
N ALA A 35 2.71 7.70 -14.97
CA ALA A 35 3.51 7.44 -16.18
C ALA A 35 5.01 7.14 -15.92
N PRO A 36 5.77 7.94 -15.14
CA PRO A 36 7.16 7.62 -14.84
C PRO A 36 7.32 6.36 -13.98
N LEU A 37 6.34 6.05 -13.12
CA LEU A 37 6.35 4.82 -12.31
C LEU A 37 6.13 3.58 -13.18
N LEU A 38 5.20 3.64 -14.13
CA LEU A 38 4.99 2.57 -15.12
C LEU A 38 6.22 2.37 -15.98
N LEU A 39 6.83 3.46 -16.46
CA LEU A 39 8.02 3.41 -17.29
C LEU A 39 9.21 2.79 -16.54
N LEU A 40 9.45 3.15 -15.29
CA LEU A 40 10.41 2.49 -14.40
C LEU A 40 10.08 1.01 -14.19
N GLY A 41 8.80 0.67 -14.08
CA GLY A 41 8.32 -0.71 -13.98
C GLY A 41 8.64 -1.56 -15.20
N PHE A 42 8.42 -1.02 -16.39
CA PHE A 42 8.78 -1.67 -17.65
C PHE A 42 10.29 -1.77 -17.83
N ILE A 43 11.06 -0.73 -17.48
CA ILE A 43 12.53 -0.79 -17.52
C ILE A 43 13.04 -1.90 -16.60
N ARG A 44 12.53 -1.99 -15.37
CA ARG A 44 12.91 -3.07 -14.45
C ARG A 44 12.55 -4.44 -15.03
N LEU A 45 11.36 -4.61 -15.60
CA LEU A 45 10.93 -5.86 -16.20
C LEU A 45 11.88 -6.30 -17.32
N VAL A 46 12.17 -5.39 -18.27
CA VAL A 46 13.04 -5.64 -19.42
C VAL A 46 14.47 -5.92 -18.99
N THR A 47 14.99 -5.19 -18.00
CA THR A 47 16.35 -5.42 -17.47
C THR A 47 16.44 -6.71 -16.68
N THR A 48 15.45 -7.06 -15.85
CA THR A 48 15.45 -8.33 -15.11
C THR A 48 15.25 -9.55 -16.01
N SER A 49 14.44 -9.44 -17.07
CA SER A 49 14.28 -10.51 -18.07
C SER A 49 15.45 -10.60 -19.05
N GLY A 50 16.16 -9.49 -19.31
CA GLY A 50 17.33 -9.47 -20.18
C GLY A 50 18.63 -9.95 -19.52
N VAL A 51 18.70 -9.92 -18.18
CA VAL A 51 19.89 -10.33 -17.40
C VAL A 51 19.75 -11.75 -16.83
N ASP A 52 18.65 -12.46 -17.12
CA ASP A 52 18.35 -13.79 -16.58
C ASP A 52 18.50 -13.86 -15.05
N TYR A 53 18.15 -12.76 -14.38
CA TYR A 53 18.23 -12.68 -12.94
C TYR A 53 17.09 -13.51 -12.34
N GLN A 54 17.42 -14.40 -11.39
CA GLN A 54 16.45 -15.22 -10.66
C GLN A 54 15.53 -14.31 -9.83
N VAL A 55 14.45 -13.82 -10.45
CA VAL A 55 13.39 -13.10 -9.73
C VAL A 55 12.65 -14.13 -8.89
N HIS A 56 12.57 -13.90 -7.57
CA HIS A 56 11.74 -14.71 -6.69
C HIS A 56 10.27 -14.59 -7.13
N VAL A 57 9.85 -15.52 -7.99
CA VAL A 57 8.48 -15.63 -8.54
C VAL A 57 7.43 -15.78 -7.44
N THR A 58 7.88 -16.02 -6.20
CA THR A 58 7.13 -16.15 -4.95
C THR A 58 6.85 -14.83 -4.23
N GLU A 59 7.37 -13.68 -4.70
CA GLU A 59 7.10 -12.37 -4.07
C GLU A 59 5.95 -11.60 -4.71
N TYR A 60 5.86 -11.58 -6.05
CA TYR A 60 4.85 -10.82 -6.80
C TYR A 60 4.15 -11.64 -7.89
N GLY A 61 4.77 -12.71 -8.39
CA GLY A 61 4.33 -13.48 -9.54
C GLY A 61 5.34 -13.46 -10.70
N GLN A 62 4.98 -14.06 -11.83
CA GLN A 62 5.88 -14.26 -12.97
C GLN A 62 6.19 -12.98 -13.75
N HIS A 63 5.25 -12.04 -13.83
CA HIS A 63 5.37 -10.82 -14.63
C HIS A 63 5.03 -9.56 -13.85
N TRP A 64 4.56 -9.69 -12.61
CA TRP A 64 4.17 -8.58 -11.77
C TRP A 64 5.34 -8.04 -10.96
N ASN A 65 5.40 -6.72 -10.80
CA ASN A 65 6.48 -6.03 -10.12
C ASN A 65 5.93 -4.96 -9.18
N PHE A 66 6.77 -4.54 -8.23
CA PHE A 66 6.52 -3.41 -7.33
C PHE A 66 6.06 -2.12 -8.04
N PHE A 67 6.62 -1.81 -9.21
CA PHE A 67 6.19 -0.61 -9.93
C PHE A 67 4.77 -0.72 -10.50
N PHE A 68 4.31 -1.92 -10.84
CA PHE A 68 2.91 -2.14 -11.23
C PHE A 68 1.96 -2.06 -10.05
N THR A 69 2.38 -2.48 -8.85
CA THR A 69 1.56 -2.25 -7.64
C THR A 69 1.41 -0.76 -7.37
N LEU A 70 2.49 0.03 -7.45
CA LEU A 70 2.42 1.49 -7.33
C LEU A 70 1.53 2.13 -8.40
N ALA A 71 1.64 1.67 -9.64
CA ALA A 71 0.80 2.17 -10.72
C ALA A 71 -0.68 1.87 -10.48
N ALA A 72 -1.01 0.64 -10.09
CA ALA A 72 -2.38 0.24 -9.76
C ALA A 72 -2.94 1.08 -8.60
N ILE A 73 -2.18 1.28 -7.53
CA ILE A 73 -2.56 2.14 -6.39
C ILE A 73 -2.84 3.56 -6.87
N SER A 74 -1.97 4.14 -7.69
CA SER A 74 -2.16 5.51 -8.20
C SER A 74 -3.39 5.64 -9.10
N ILE A 75 -3.70 4.63 -9.90
CA ILE A 75 -4.92 4.60 -10.74
C ILE A 75 -6.16 4.48 -9.85
N LEU A 76 -6.18 3.55 -8.88
CA LEU A 76 -7.28 3.37 -7.94
C LEU A 76 -7.56 4.65 -7.13
N THR A 77 -6.51 5.27 -6.60
CA THR A 77 -6.60 6.54 -5.88
C THR A 77 -7.07 7.67 -6.79
N SER A 78 -6.69 7.69 -8.06
CA SER A 78 -7.19 8.69 -9.01
C SER A 78 -8.69 8.54 -9.24
N PHE A 79 -9.20 7.32 -9.42
CA PHE A 79 -10.64 7.08 -9.57
C PHE A 79 -11.42 7.48 -8.32
N VAL A 80 -10.85 7.21 -7.14
CA VAL A 80 -11.47 7.46 -5.84
C VAL A 80 -10.96 8.80 -5.29
N ASN A 81 -11.43 9.90 -5.89
CA ASN A 81 -11.05 11.27 -5.48
C ASN A 81 -11.77 11.66 -4.18
N ILE A 82 -11.20 11.26 -3.04
CA ILE A 82 -11.80 11.45 -1.71
C ILE A 82 -10.96 12.43 -0.88
N PRO A 83 -11.59 13.34 -0.11
CA PRO A 83 -10.87 14.27 0.74
C PRO A 83 -10.00 13.54 1.76
N ALA A 84 -8.85 14.14 2.12
CA ALA A 84 -7.87 13.53 2.99
C ALA A 84 -8.45 13.06 4.34
N LYS A 85 -9.44 13.81 4.86
CA LYS A 85 -10.15 13.53 6.12
C LYS A 85 -10.91 12.19 6.13
N TYR A 86 -11.41 11.74 4.98
CA TYR A 86 -12.21 10.52 4.87
C TYR A 86 -11.38 9.32 4.38
N CYS A 87 -10.17 9.57 3.86
CA CYS A 87 -9.26 8.53 3.40
C CYS A 87 -8.93 7.52 4.51
N GLY A 88 -8.84 7.96 5.76
CA GLY A 88 -8.51 7.07 6.89
C GLY A 88 -9.61 6.04 7.16
N ILE A 89 -10.88 6.46 7.13
CA ILE A 89 -12.03 5.58 7.36
C ILE A 89 -12.09 4.55 6.22
N LEU A 90 -11.92 4.98 4.98
CA LEU A 90 -11.95 4.09 3.83
C LEU A 90 -10.76 3.15 3.78
N GLY A 91 -9.56 3.63 4.10
CA GLY A 91 -8.37 2.79 4.22
C GLY A 91 -8.57 1.69 5.25
N PHE A 92 -9.16 2.03 6.40
CA PHE A 92 -9.51 1.06 7.43
C PHE A 92 -10.57 0.05 6.95
N THR A 93 -11.64 0.51 6.31
CA THR A 93 -12.68 -0.37 5.75
C THR A 93 -12.12 -1.32 4.69
N VAL A 94 -11.27 -0.82 3.79
CA VAL A 94 -10.61 -1.64 2.75
C VAL A 94 -9.70 -2.69 3.39
N LEU A 95 -8.90 -2.31 4.39
CA LEU A 95 -8.02 -3.25 5.09
C LEU A 95 -8.80 -4.30 5.89
N ALA A 96 -9.87 -3.91 6.59
CA ALA A 96 -10.73 -4.84 7.30
C ALA A 96 -11.43 -5.82 6.33
N GLY A 97 -11.95 -5.32 5.20
CA GLY A 97 -12.51 -6.14 4.14
C GLY A 97 -11.47 -7.09 3.53
N TYR A 98 -10.24 -6.61 3.33
CA TYR A 98 -9.16 -7.45 2.81
C TYR A 98 -8.74 -8.54 3.82
N GLN A 99 -8.63 -8.21 5.11
CA GLN A 99 -8.29 -9.18 6.15
C GLN A 99 -9.38 -10.24 6.30
N THR A 100 -10.66 -9.86 6.29
CA THR A 100 -11.77 -10.84 6.33
C THR A 100 -11.75 -11.77 5.11
N TRP A 101 -11.41 -11.23 3.94
CA TRP A 101 -11.26 -12.05 2.72
C TRP A 101 -10.06 -13.00 2.80
N LEU A 102 -8.93 -12.56 3.35
CA LEU A 102 -7.76 -13.41 3.63
C LEU A 102 -8.12 -14.61 4.50
N VAL A 103 -8.80 -14.36 5.63
CA VAL A 103 -9.23 -15.40 6.57
C VAL A 103 -10.27 -16.34 5.96
N SER A 104 -11.11 -15.84 5.05
CA SER A 104 -12.16 -16.63 4.38
C SER A 104 -11.64 -17.59 3.30
N GLY A 105 -10.32 -17.77 3.17
CA GLY A 105 -9.71 -18.73 2.23
C GLY A 105 -8.94 -18.10 1.07
N LEU A 106 -8.84 -16.77 0.99
CA LEU A 106 -7.92 -16.15 0.02
C LEU A 106 -6.45 -16.45 0.38
N ASN A 107 -6.13 -16.58 1.67
CA ASN A 107 -4.79 -16.98 2.12
C ASN A 107 -4.37 -18.35 1.56
N THR A 108 -5.26 -19.35 1.60
CA THR A 108 -4.98 -20.69 1.06
C THR A 108 -4.84 -20.68 -0.46
N TYR A 109 -5.63 -19.86 -1.16
CA TYR A 109 -5.49 -19.65 -2.60
C TYR A 109 -4.19 -18.92 -2.99
N LEU A 110 -3.73 -17.97 -2.18
CA LEU A 110 -2.48 -17.23 -2.43
C LEU A 110 -1.24 -18.08 -2.14
N LEU A 111 -1.26 -18.91 -1.09
CA LEU A 111 -0.17 -19.81 -0.74
C LEU A 111 -0.10 -21.08 -1.61
N SER A 112 -1.18 -21.43 -2.31
CA SER A 112 -1.18 -22.63 -3.15
C SER A 112 -0.17 -22.52 -4.30
N HIS A 113 0.56 -23.59 -4.57
CA HIS A 113 1.53 -23.65 -5.67
C HIS A 113 0.85 -23.78 -7.05
N GLU A 114 -0.45 -24.06 -7.08
CA GLU A 114 -1.20 -24.12 -8.32
C GLU A 114 -1.31 -22.74 -8.96
N ARG A 115 -0.65 -22.61 -10.12
CA ARG A 115 -0.74 -21.47 -11.01
C ARG A 115 -1.57 -21.91 -12.21
N GLY A 116 -2.79 -21.39 -12.32
CA GLY A 116 -3.64 -21.63 -13.48
C GLY A 116 -3.08 -21.00 -14.75
N ASN A 117 -3.70 -21.31 -15.90
CA ASN A 117 -3.24 -20.82 -17.20
C ASN A 117 -3.45 -19.31 -17.43
N ASN A 118 -4.29 -18.64 -16.65
CA ASN A 118 -4.61 -17.23 -16.81
C ASN A 118 -3.50 -16.31 -16.28
N ILE A 119 -3.27 -15.17 -16.96
CA ILE A 119 -2.27 -14.14 -16.57
C ILE A 119 -2.49 -13.64 -15.13
N ILE A 120 -3.75 -13.56 -14.69
CA ILE A 120 -4.12 -13.17 -13.32
C ILE A 120 -3.70 -14.26 -12.31
N SER A 121 -3.87 -15.54 -12.65
CA SER A 121 -3.50 -16.64 -11.77
C SER A 121 -1.97 -16.76 -11.61
N LYS A 122 -1.21 -16.44 -12.66
CA LYS A 122 0.26 -16.37 -12.64
C LYS A 122 0.82 -15.22 -11.79
N ASN A 123 0.00 -14.19 -11.55
CA ASN A 123 0.36 -12.98 -10.80
C ASN A 123 -0.55 -12.75 -9.60
N LYS A 124 -1.19 -13.81 -9.08
CA LYS A 124 -2.22 -13.73 -8.04
C LYS A 124 -1.72 -12.98 -6.80
N GLU A 125 -0.51 -13.27 -6.36
CA GLU A 125 0.11 -12.64 -5.19
C GLU A 125 0.22 -11.13 -5.37
N GLY A 126 0.74 -10.66 -6.51
CA GLY A 126 0.89 -9.23 -6.79
C GLY A 126 -0.44 -8.50 -6.97
N VAL A 127 -1.40 -9.09 -7.69
CA VAL A 127 -2.70 -8.46 -7.98
C VAL A 127 -3.54 -8.32 -6.72
N PHE A 128 -3.76 -9.39 -5.97
CA PHE A 128 -4.60 -9.33 -4.77
C PHE A 128 -3.98 -8.46 -3.67
N SER A 129 -2.65 -8.43 -3.59
CA SER A 129 -1.96 -7.58 -2.62
C SER A 129 -2.04 -6.08 -2.94
N THR A 130 -2.36 -5.69 -4.19
CA THR A 130 -2.57 -4.27 -4.52
C THR A 130 -3.67 -3.63 -3.69
N LEU A 131 -4.73 -4.39 -3.36
CA LEU A 131 -5.84 -3.90 -2.54
C LEU A 131 -5.39 -3.61 -1.11
N GLY A 132 -4.58 -4.50 -0.52
CA GLY A 132 -3.98 -4.27 0.80
C GLY A 132 -3.06 -3.04 0.81
N TYR A 133 -2.21 -2.88 -0.22
CA TYR A 133 -1.35 -1.70 -0.34
C TYR A 133 -2.13 -0.41 -0.57
N TRP A 134 -3.24 -0.47 -1.30
CA TRP A 134 -4.10 0.68 -1.50
C TRP A 134 -4.76 1.13 -0.19
N GLY A 135 -5.24 0.18 0.63
CA GLY A 135 -5.74 0.47 1.97
C GLY A 135 -4.66 1.13 2.88
N MET A 136 -3.44 0.60 2.86
CA MET A 136 -2.31 1.20 3.59
C MET A 136 -1.95 2.61 3.07
N TYR A 137 -2.00 2.82 1.76
CA TYR A 137 -1.78 4.13 1.16
C TYR A 137 -2.81 5.14 1.68
N LEU A 138 -4.11 4.80 1.68
CA LEU A 138 -5.17 5.68 2.17
C LEU A 138 -5.03 6.01 3.66
N LEU A 139 -4.63 5.05 4.49
CA LEU A 139 -4.30 5.31 5.90
C LEU A 139 -3.10 6.24 6.05
N GLY A 140 -2.06 6.07 5.22
CA GLY A 140 -0.89 6.94 5.22
C GLY A 140 -1.22 8.39 4.85
N VAL A 141 -2.15 8.58 3.90
CA VAL A 141 -2.66 9.91 3.52
C VAL A 141 -3.36 10.58 4.70
N ASP A 142 -4.27 9.88 5.39
CA ASP A 142 -4.98 10.43 6.56
C ASP A 142 -4.05 10.70 7.74
N LEU A 143 -3.08 9.82 7.99
CA LEU A 143 -2.05 10.02 9.02
C LEU A 143 -1.20 11.25 8.69
N GLY A 144 -0.71 11.38 7.46
CA GLY A 144 0.04 12.54 7.00
C GLY A 144 -0.77 13.82 7.12
N TYR A 145 -2.04 13.80 6.71
CA TYR A 145 -2.95 14.92 6.87
C TYR A 145 -3.11 15.33 8.33
N ARG A 146 -3.46 14.41 9.25
CA ARG A 146 -3.68 14.71 10.67
C ARG A 146 -2.42 15.17 11.40
N LEU A 147 -1.27 14.61 11.05
CA LEU A 147 -0.01 14.85 11.73
C LEU A 147 0.63 16.17 11.28
N PHE A 148 0.64 16.44 9.97
CA PHE A 148 1.38 17.56 9.39
C PHE A 148 0.50 18.72 8.91
N TYR A 149 -0.72 18.47 8.40
CA TYR A 149 -1.45 19.47 7.60
C TYR A 149 -2.80 19.91 8.19
N ALA A 150 -3.44 19.13 9.06
CA ALA A 150 -4.78 19.39 9.60
C ALA A 150 -4.87 20.59 10.57
N LYS A 151 -3.78 21.32 10.82
CA LYS A 151 -3.79 22.47 11.73
C LYS A 151 -2.88 23.60 11.25
N HIS A 152 -3.43 24.50 10.44
CA HIS A 152 -2.73 25.65 9.88
C HIS A 152 -2.64 26.87 10.82
N SER A 153 -2.94 26.78 12.13
CA SER A 153 -3.10 28.00 12.97
C SER A 153 -2.32 28.09 14.27
N ASN A 154 -1.36 27.21 14.57
CA ASN A 154 -0.45 27.53 15.67
C ASN A 154 0.82 26.72 15.54
N THR A 155 1.97 27.39 15.65
CA THR A 155 3.30 26.80 15.76
C THR A 155 3.32 25.80 16.90
N ARG A 156 3.00 24.54 16.60
CA ARG A 156 3.22 23.43 17.52
C ARG A 156 4.73 23.29 17.68
N SER A 157 5.20 23.20 18.92
CA SER A 157 6.58 22.82 19.17
C SER A 157 6.85 21.47 18.51
N THR A 158 8.00 21.35 17.85
CA THR A 158 8.48 20.11 17.21
C THR A 158 8.33 18.90 18.15
N THR A 159 8.52 19.13 19.45
CA THR A 159 8.34 18.15 20.53
C THR A 159 6.94 17.55 20.60
N SER A 160 5.88 18.35 20.42
CA SER A 160 4.49 17.83 20.47
C SER A 160 4.16 16.94 19.28
N SER A 161 4.70 17.25 18.10
CA SER A 161 4.54 16.41 16.91
C SER A 161 5.32 15.10 17.05
N ILE A 162 6.55 15.14 17.56
CA ILE A 162 7.35 13.94 17.85
C ILE A 162 6.64 13.03 18.85
N ALA A 163 6.12 13.59 19.95
CA ALA A 163 5.38 12.82 20.96
C ALA A 163 4.13 12.13 20.37
N ARG A 164 3.42 12.78 19.45
CA ARG A 164 2.26 12.18 18.75
C ARG A 164 2.67 11.05 17.82
N VAL A 165 3.75 11.21 17.05
CA VAL A 165 4.29 10.13 16.20
C VAL A 165 4.66 8.93 17.06
N PHE A 166 5.36 9.17 18.17
CA PHE A 166 5.77 8.12 19.10
C PHE A 166 4.57 7.39 19.69
N LEU A 167 3.54 8.13 20.13
CA LEU A 167 2.31 7.56 20.65
C LEU A 167 1.56 6.72 19.60
N VAL A 168 1.42 7.23 18.37
CA VAL A 168 0.80 6.48 17.27
C VAL A 168 1.60 5.21 16.95
N SER A 169 2.92 5.30 16.90
CA SER A 169 3.80 4.14 16.69
C SER A 169 3.63 3.08 17.78
N LEU A 170 3.54 3.51 19.05
CA LEU A 170 3.35 2.62 20.19
C LEU A 170 1.98 1.94 20.15
N ILE A 171 0.92 2.67 19.80
CA ILE A 171 -0.42 2.10 19.60
C ILE A 171 -0.40 1.06 18.48
N LEU A 172 0.16 1.39 17.32
CA LEU A 172 0.23 0.46 16.17
C LEU A 172 1.01 -0.80 16.53
N TRP A 173 2.08 -0.67 17.33
CA TRP A 173 2.85 -1.82 17.79
C TRP A 173 2.05 -2.72 18.73
N ILE A 174 1.34 -2.15 19.71
CA ILE A 174 0.44 -2.91 20.60
C ILE A 174 -0.65 -3.62 19.80
N VAL A 175 -1.28 -2.91 18.86
CA VAL A 175 -2.30 -3.50 17.98
C VAL A 175 -1.71 -4.67 17.18
N THR A 176 -0.49 -4.54 16.67
CA THR A 176 0.19 -5.62 15.95
C THR A 176 0.37 -6.86 16.84
N ILE A 177 0.81 -6.67 18.09
CA ILE A 177 0.96 -7.77 19.06
C ILE A 177 -0.39 -8.43 19.36
N LEU A 178 -1.46 -7.64 19.55
CA LEU A 178 -2.78 -8.19 19.81
C LEU A 178 -3.29 -8.99 18.62
N VAL A 179 -3.15 -8.48 17.40
CA VAL A 179 -3.61 -9.19 16.19
C VAL A 179 -2.84 -10.50 15.99
N ASP A 180 -1.52 -10.51 16.19
CA ASP A 180 -0.69 -11.72 16.07
C ASP A 180 -1.06 -12.80 17.09
N ASN A 181 -1.43 -12.39 18.31
CA ASN A 181 -1.81 -13.34 19.37
C ASN A 181 -3.26 -13.84 19.24
N TYR A 182 -4.20 -13.00 18.80
CA TYR A 182 -5.64 -13.30 18.89
C TYR A 182 -6.33 -13.61 17.55
N VAL A 183 -5.78 -13.19 16.42
CA VAL A 183 -6.46 -13.32 15.11
C VAL A 183 -5.77 -14.35 14.24
N GLU A 184 -4.52 -14.08 13.85
CA GLU A 184 -3.78 -14.92 12.93
C GLU A 184 -2.30 -14.69 13.18
N ARG A 185 -1.55 -15.77 13.41
CA ARG A 185 -0.08 -15.68 13.51
C ARG A 185 0.46 -15.14 12.18
N ILE A 186 1.46 -14.26 12.26
CA ILE A 186 2.18 -13.78 11.09
C ILE A 186 2.61 -14.98 10.24
N SER A 187 2.05 -15.06 9.02
CA SER A 187 2.37 -16.12 8.06
C SER A 187 3.86 -16.04 7.72
N ARG A 188 4.65 -16.82 8.45
CA ARG A 188 6.03 -17.13 8.07
C ARG A 188 5.92 -18.35 7.15
N ARG A 189 6.28 -18.17 5.88
CA ARG A 189 6.64 -19.31 5.03
C ARG A 189 7.91 -19.90 5.64
N THR A 190 7.76 -20.89 6.50
CA THR A 190 8.86 -21.79 6.89
C THR A 190 9.07 -22.82 5.80
#